data_AF-A0A820VG94-F1
#
_entry.id   AF-A0A820VG94-F1
#
_cell.length_a   1.000
_cell.length_b   1.000
_cell.length_c   1.000
_cell.angle_alpha   90.00
_cell.angle_beta   90.00
_cell.angle_gamma   90.00
#
_symmetry.space_group_name_H-M   'P 1'
#
loop_
_entity.id
_entity.type
_entity.pdbx_description
1 polymer ?
#
loop_
_entity_poly.entity_id
_entity_poly.type
_entity_poly.pdbx_seq_one_letter_code
_entity_poly.pdbx_strand_id
1 'polypeptide(L)'
;MFVSLFSILFYLAYLFNRVNGLPIISNNLHTWWHNNIEYNDNSPVRDSSVRASNIYSVQVATTDLHQNNLYDSFTYMSIPRGGRQKWEYDSSDGAEFAEKTKLTMSWSTFQYLTDVWVIVKLNNSMSTIDSIDHVTIRPITLNFKKELVDSRTIRISVPYRAAGYRFSVEFKKQLFTTYHTNYGPSENTGGQAIHTEPRQALLIFAESIVTGDQIDEYIPNPDIHYNNIYYVPQGEVKNLNIIKETVAYFEPGIYYMPWNYHAIFPTNVHWIYLAPGAYVKGAFQFQSTDNIKVTGFGVLSGEKYVYEADVANNYHHSIHNQCWATCVKMLRFTSDYGKEQYLQLHGITISEPPYHSFVVYGDDQTFHMSVSSYHQVGSWYWQTDGLEIYRGSSLANTFFHSNDDVLKIYHSDVIVRNIVVWKNENGPVIQWGWSPRTINNVTVDQIDIIHNRIWWSDIKHNTCIINSATHYDDTESTNTADPNQLIEDLIISNIRSEGMNSCAMRIYALSSIQSITIKNLWIEQWNQLDKSSQISIFKAYEDKNGNQVTIGNQSNDKKGLALINYTVGTTKITKVANNWQDTSVGRLYFDANLWDSWDAY
;
A
#
# COMPACT_ATOMS: atom_id res chain seq x y z
N MET A 1 -9.14 51.88 23.46
CA MET A 1 -10.45 52.00 22.78
C MET A 1 -10.18 52.24 21.30
N PHE A 2 -9.91 51.17 20.56
CA PHE A 2 -9.92 51.03 19.09
C PHE A 2 -9.62 49.55 18.83
N VAL A 3 -10.61 48.69 19.09
CA VAL A 3 -10.61 47.30 18.65
C VAL A 3 -11.10 47.33 17.20
N SER A 4 -10.23 46.90 16.30
CA SER A 4 -10.35 46.97 14.86
C SER A 4 -11.58 46.23 14.33
N LEU A 5 -12.44 46.94 13.60
CA LEU A 5 -13.59 46.42 12.85
C LEU A 5 -13.22 45.42 11.73
N PHE A 6 -11.92 45.20 11.44
CA PHE A 6 -11.48 44.30 10.36
C PHE A 6 -11.63 42.81 10.68
N SER A 7 -11.68 42.41 11.95
CA SER A 7 -11.81 41.00 12.34
C SER A 7 -13.24 40.45 12.23
N ILE A 8 -14.24 41.32 12.11
CA ILE A 8 -15.66 40.91 12.09
C ILE A 8 -16.19 40.71 10.66
N LEU A 9 -15.64 41.41 9.65
CA LEU A 9 -16.07 41.23 8.26
C LEU A 9 -15.58 39.94 7.61
N PHE A 10 -14.45 39.37 8.05
CA PHE A 10 -13.99 38.06 7.57
C PHE A 10 -14.83 36.89 8.12
N TYR A 11 -15.51 37.10 9.25
CA TYR A 11 -16.37 36.08 9.88
C TYR A 11 -17.75 35.98 9.20
N LEU A 12 -18.25 37.09 8.65
CA LEU A 12 -19.60 37.16 8.06
C LEU A 12 -19.70 36.63 6.63
N ALA A 13 -18.61 36.66 5.85
CA ALA A 13 -18.57 36.01 4.52
C ALA A 13 -18.31 34.49 4.61
N TYR A 14 -17.92 33.98 5.78
CA TYR A 14 -17.58 32.57 6.03
C TYR A 14 -18.80 31.67 6.26
N LEU A 15 -19.98 32.27 6.50
CA LEU A 15 -21.17 31.57 7.01
C LEU A 15 -22.12 31.02 5.94
N PHE A 16 -21.90 31.27 4.64
CA PHE A 16 -22.93 30.98 3.64
C PHE A 16 -22.84 29.66 2.88
N ASN A 17 -21.93 28.72 3.22
CA ASN A 17 -21.94 27.39 2.59
C ASN A 17 -21.36 26.20 3.39
N ARG A 18 -21.08 26.33 4.71
CA ARG A 18 -20.61 25.19 5.50
C ARG A 18 -21.78 24.44 6.14
N VAL A 19 -22.06 23.24 5.65
CA VAL A 19 -22.88 22.26 6.38
C VAL A 19 -21.98 21.58 7.42
N ASN A 20 -21.98 22.11 8.65
CA ASN A 20 -21.59 21.55 9.95
C ASN A 20 -20.26 20.78 10.06
N GLY A 21 -19.30 21.38 10.78
CA GLY A 21 -18.02 20.81 11.26
C GLY A 21 -16.85 21.81 11.13
N LEU A 22 -15.95 21.89 12.11
CA LEU A 22 -14.62 22.52 11.97
C LEU A 22 -13.56 21.45 12.27
N PRO A 23 -12.36 21.47 11.67
CA PRO A 23 -11.28 20.59 12.11
C PRO A 23 -10.89 20.91 13.56
N ILE A 24 -10.30 19.93 14.25
CA ILE A 24 -9.85 20.10 15.65
C ILE A 24 -8.40 19.69 15.83
N ILE A 25 -7.70 20.40 16.70
CA ILE A 25 -6.44 19.95 17.29
C ILE A 25 -6.64 19.96 18.81
N SER A 26 -6.61 18.79 19.44
CA SER A 26 -6.75 18.60 20.88
C SER A 26 -5.84 17.48 21.35
N ASN A 27 -5.76 17.29 22.68
CA ASN A 27 -4.94 16.21 23.25
C ASN A 27 -5.42 14.81 22.84
N ASN A 28 -6.68 14.64 22.46
CA ASN A 28 -7.28 13.32 22.23
C ASN A 28 -7.69 13.04 20.78
N LEU A 29 -7.80 14.09 19.97
CA LEU A 29 -8.25 14.02 18.58
C LEU A 29 -7.62 15.16 17.77
N HIS A 30 -7.07 14.81 16.61
CA HIS A 30 -6.55 15.74 15.61
C HIS A 30 -7.12 15.40 14.24
N THR A 31 -7.87 16.34 13.66
CA THR A 31 -8.33 16.33 12.27
C THR A 31 -7.89 17.61 11.58
N TRP A 32 -7.83 17.61 10.25
CA TRP A 32 -7.39 18.77 9.47
C TRP A 32 -8.23 18.97 8.21
N TRP A 33 -8.03 20.12 7.56
CA TRP A 33 -8.75 20.54 6.37
C TRP A 33 -7.85 21.30 5.38
N HIS A 34 -8.20 21.27 4.09
CA HIS A 34 -7.57 22.08 3.03
C HIS A 34 -8.55 23.13 2.51
N ASN A 35 -8.10 24.38 2.35
CA ASN A 35 -8.97 25.44 1.82
C ASN A 35 -9.03 25.48 0.29
N ASN A 36 -7.94 25.11 -0.39
CA ASN A 36 -7.88 25.05 -1.85
C ASN A 36 -8.20 23.64 -2.31
N ILE A 37 -9.48 23.37 -2.53
CA ILE A 37 -9.99 22.04 -2.88
C ILE A 37 -10.59 22.04 -4.28
N GLU A 38 -10.49 20.90 -4.94
CA GLU A 38 -11.15 20.67 -6.23
C GLU A 38 -11.92 19.36 -6.19
N TYR A 39 -13.21 19.46 -6.51
CA TYR A 39 -14.07 18.29 -6.76
C TYR A 39 -14.08 18.02 -8.26
N ASN A 40 -13.20 17.14 -8.70
CA ASN A 40 -13.26 16.60 -10.06
C ASN A 40 -12.74 15.16 -10.07
N ASP A 41 -13.25 14.36 -11.01
CA ASP A 41 -12.99 12.93 -11.16
C ASP A 41 -12.48 12.56 -12.57
N ASN A 42 -12.06 13.56 -13.35
CA ASN A 42 -11.72 13.38 -14.76
C ASN A 42 -10.56 14.24 -15.28
N SER A 43 -9.93 15.06 -14.44
CA SER A 43 -8.80 15.90 -14.84
C SER A 43 -7.77 16.05 -13.72
N PRO A 44 -6.54 16.46 -14.04
CA PRO A 44 -5.61 16.94 -13.01
C PRO A 44 -6.21 18.10 -12.23
N VAL A 45 -5.86 18.21 -10.95
CA VAL A 45 -6.14 19.40 -10.14
C VAL A 45 -5.05 20.46 -10.35
N ARG A 46 -5.33 21.72 -10.02
CA ARG A 46 -4.31 22.77 -10.04
C ARG A 46 -3.19 22.45 -9.04
N ASP A 47 -2.01 22.99 -9.31
CA ASP A 47 -0.82 22.83 -8.47
C ASP A 47 -1.06 23.22 -7.01
N SER A 48 -1.76 24.33 -6.79
CA SER A 48 -2.10 24.88 -5.47
C SER A 48 -3.37 24.30 -4.84
N SER A 49 -3.93 23.21 -5.40
CA SER A 49 -5.16 22.58 -4.94
C SER A 49 -4.98 21.12 -4.57
N VAL A 50 -5.85 20.59 -3.72
CA VAL A 50 -5.96 19.16 -3.38
C VAL A 50 -7.28 18.60 -3.90
N ARG A 51 -7.24 17.38 -4.45
CA ARG A 51 -8.46 16.69 -4.87
C ARG A 51 -9.23 16.20 -3.64
N ALA A 52 -10.46 16.67 -3.51
CA ALA A 52 -11.37 16.23 -2.45
C ALA A 52 -12.35 15.18 -2.99
N SER A 53 -12.75 14.24 -2.14
CA SER A 53 -13.78 13.25 -2.50
C SER A 53 -15.11 13.95 -2.80
N ASN A 54 -15.64 13.73 -4.00
CA ASN A 54 -16.98 14.16 -4.37
C ASN A 54 -18.06 13.15 -3.94
N ILE A 55 -17.67 12.02 -3.34
CA ILE A 55 -18.57 10.93 -2.95
C ILE A 55 -18.80 10.89 -1.43
N TYR A 56 -17.74 11.14 -0.65
CA TYR A 56 -17.77 10.92 0.79
C TYR A 56 -17.35 12.17 1.57
N SER A 57 -18.05 12.43 2.68
CA SER A 57 -17.61 13.34 3.74
C SER A 57 -17.41 12.55 5.03
N VAL A 58 -16.32 12.84 5.75
CA VAL A 58 -15.97 12.17 6.99
C VAL A 58 -15.89 13.20 8.12
N GLN A 59 -16.52 12.86 9.24
CA GLN A 59 -16.37 13.59 10.50
C GLN A 59 -15.97 12.62 11.60
N VAL A 60 -15.34 13.15 12.65
CA VAL A 60 -14.91 12.37 13.81
C VAL A 60 -15.39 13.06 15.07
N ALA A 61 -15.92 12.29 16.00
CA ALA A 61 -16.22 12.72 17.36
C ALA A 61 -15.53 11.81 18.35
N THR A 62 -15.20 12.34 19.54
CA THR A 62 -14.88 11.48 20.69
C THR A 62 -16.13 10.72 21.14
N THR A 63 -16.08 10.03 22.28
CA THR A 63 -17.23 9.27 22.80
C THR A 63 -18.48 10.14 23.08
N ASP A 64 -18.32 11.47 23.19
CA ASP A 64 -19.42 12.43 23.26
C ASP A 64 -19.92 12.84 21.86
N LEU A 65 -21.12 12.37 21.52
CA LEU A 65 -21.78 12.53 20.21
C LEU A 65 -22.66 13.78 20.08
N HIS A 66 -22.56 14.77 20.96
CA HIS A 66 -23.25 16.04 20.77
C HIS A 66 -22.85 16.71 19.45
N GLN A 67 -23.80 17.32 18.71
CA GLN A 67 -23.54 17.92 17.38
C GLN A 67 -22.41 18.96 17.36
N ASN A 68 -22.15 19.61 18.50
CA ASN A 68 -21.07 20.58 18.66
C ASN A 68 -19.66 19.94 18.76
N ASN A 69 -19.58 18.60 18.83
CA ASN A 69 -18.35 17.81 18.98
C ASN A 69 -18.06 16.94 17.74
N LEU A 70 -18.68 17.26 16.60
CA LEU A 70 -18.41 16.63 15.30
C LEU A 70 -17.37 17.48 14.55
N TYR A 71 -16.21 16.91 14.28
CA TYR A 71 -15.10 17.60 13.64
C TYR A 71 -14.84 17.06 12.25
N ASP A 72 -14.69 17.96 11.28
CA ASP A 72 -14.42 17.57 9.91
C ASP A 72 -13.03 16.95 9.78
N SER A 73 -12.95 15.83 9.05
CA SER A 73 -11.71 15.20 8.65
C SER A 73 -11.63 15.21 7.14
N PHE A 74 -10.58 15.82 6.57
CA PHE A 74 -10.46 15.93 5.12
C PHE A 74 -10.50 14.55 4.45
N THR A 75 -11.30 14.43 3.41
CA THR A 75 -11.38 13.21 2.59
C THR A 75 -10.71 13.48 1.25
N TYR A 76 -9.48 13.01 1.10
CA TYR A 76 -8.74 13.03 -0.15
C TYR A 76 -9.36 12.09 -1.17
N MET A 77 -9.01 12.25 -2.45
CA MET A 77 -9.38 11.31 -3.51
C MET A 77 -8.26 11.18 -4.53
N SER A 78 -8.00 9.95 -4.94
CA SER A 78 -7.13 9.61 -6.07
C SER A 78 -7.95 8.99 -7.19
N ILE A 79 -7.55 9.28 -8.43
CA ILE A 79 -8.16 8.72 -9.64
C ILE A 79 -7.06 8.19 -10.57
N PRO A 80 -7.34 7.19 -11.43
CA PRO A 80 -6.40 6.67 -12.41
C PRO A 80 -5.75 7.78 -13.23
N ARG A 81 -4.41 7.73 -13.33
CA ARG A 81 -3.56 8.71 -14.04
C ARG A 81 -3.71 10.16 -13.56
N GLY A 82 -4.27 10.39 -12.37
CA GLY A 82 -4.65 11.72 -11.91
C GLY A 82 -5.65 12.43 -12.85
N GLY A 83 -6.37 11.67 -13.70
CA GLY A 83 -7.26 12.20 -14.74
C GLY A 83 -6.55 12.65 -16.02
N ARG A 84 -5.26 12.36 -16.18
CA ARG A 84 -4.54 12.60 -17.44
C ARG A 84 -4.83 11.52 -18.48
N GLN A 85 -4.76 11.93 -19.74
CA GLN A 85 -4.53 10.99 -20.82
C GLN A 85 -3.09 10.47 -20.75
N LYS A 86 -2.82 9.34 -21.41
CA LYS A 86 -1.44 8.90 -21.65
C LYS A 86 -0.71 10.00 -22.41
N TRP A 87 0.49 10.35 -21.96
CA TRP A 87 1.27 11.45 -22.51
C TRP A 87 2.60 10.90 -22.99
N GLU A 88 2.82 10.95 -24.31
CA GLU A 88 4.06 10.49 -24.99
C GLU A 88 4.22 8.96 -25.11
N TYR A 89 3.18 8.19 -24.78
CA TYR A 89 3.14 6.74 -24.98
C TYR A 89 1.72 6.24 -25.28
N ASP A 90 1.64 5.11 -25.98
CA ASP A 90 0.39 4.39 -26.27
C ASP A 90 0.35 2.98 -25.63
N SER A 91 1.49 2.51 -25.11
CA SER A 91 1.62 1.21 -24.43
C SER A 91 0.71 1.11 -23.21
N SER A 92 0.39 -0.11 -22.79
CA SER A 92 -0.41 -0.32 -21.57
C SER A 92 0.39 0.12 -20.34
N ASP A 93 -0.27 0.81 -19.41
CA ASP A 93 0.33 1.27 -18.16
C ASP A 93 -0.32 0.63 -16.93
N GLY A 94 -1.26 -0.30 -17.13
CA GLY A 94 -1.96 -1.02 -16.07
C GLY A 94 -3.18 -0.30 -15.50
N ALA A 95 -3.34 1.00 -15.78
CA ALA A 95 -4.45 1.80 -15.27
C ALA A 95 -5.68 1.77 -16.19
N GLU A 96 -5.65 1.06 -17.33
CA GLU A 96 -6.73 1.06 -18.35
C GLU A 96 -8.09 0.65 -17.78
N PHE A 97 -8.12 -0.47 -17.06
CA PHE A 97 -9.39 -0.96 -16.52
C PHE A 97 -9.95 0.00 -15.47
N ALA A 98 -9.08 0.47 -14.56
CA ALA A 98 -9.47 1.39 -13.51
C ALA A 98 -10.01 2.71 -14.09
N GLU A 99 -9.34 3.28 -15.09
CA GLU A 99 -9.77 4.51 -15.76
C GLU A 99 -11.09 4.33 -16.51
N LYS A 100 -11.20 3.29 -17.33
CA LYS A 100 -12.41 2.99 -18.11
C LYS A 100 -13.64 2.78 -17.23
N THR A 101 -13.46 2.15 -16.07
CA THR A 101 -14.52 1.86 -15.11
C THR A 101 -14.68 2.96 -14.05
N LYS A 102 -13.94 4.06 -14.17
CA LYS A 102 -14.02 5.23 -13.27
C LYS A 102 -13.85 4.84 -11.80
N LEU A 103 -12.90 3.96 -11.51
CA LEU A 103 -12.54 3.64 -10.14
C LEU A 103 -11.93 4.87 -9.49
N THR A 104 -12.23 5.10 -8.22
CA THR A 104 -11.54 6.09 -7.40
C THR A 104 -11.22 5.53 -6.03
N MET A 105 -10.22 6.11 -5.39
CA MET A 105 -9.83 5.76 -4.03
C MET A 105 -9.86 7.02 -3.17
N SER A 106 -10.91 7.16 -2.36
CA SER A 106 -10.98 8.20 -1.34
C SER A 106 -10.39 7.69 -0.03
N TRP A 107 -9.77 8.58 0.74
CA TRP A 107 -9.31 8.25 2.09
C TRP A 107 -9.39 9.45 3.02
N SER A 108 -9.54 9.19 4.32
CA SER A 108 -9.42 10.20 5.36
C SER A 108 -8.51 9.69 6.47
N THR A 109 -7.60 10.55 6.91
CA THR A 109 -6.67 10.28 8.01
C THR A 109 -6.97 11.25 9.14
N PHE A 110 -6.97 10.75 10.37
CA PHE A 110 -7.03 11.56 11.59
C PHE A 110 -6.21 10.87 12.69
N GLN A 111 -5.88 11.62 13.74
CA GLN A 111 -5.18 11.07 14.89
C GLN A 111 -6.05 11.05 16.15
N TYR A 112 -5.91 10.01 16.98
CA TYR A 112 -6.75 9.80 18.17
C TYR A 112 -6.00 9.11 19.33
N LEU A 113 -6.48 9.32 20.57
CA LEU A 113 -5.99 8.63 21.80
C LEU A 113 -7.10 7.99 22.65
N THR A 114 -8.33 8.10 22.20
CA THR A 114 -9.52 7.56 22.87
C THR A 114 -10.43 6.94 21.82
N ASP A 115 -11.34 6.06 22.22
CA ASP A 115 -12.41 5.59 21.34
C ASP A 115 -13.11 6.78 20.66
N VAL A 116 -13.40 6.63 19.37
CA VAL A 116 -14.06 7.65 18.55
C VAL A 116 -15.24 7.08 17.78
N TRP A 117 -16.15 7.97 17.39
CA TRP A 117 -17.10 7.72 16.33
C TRP A 117 -16.62 8.35 15.04
N VAL A 118 -16.51 7.55 13.99
CA VAL A 118 -16.28 8.01 12.62
C VAL A 118 -17.61 8.07 11.90
N ILE A 119 -18.01 9.26 11.49
CA ILE A 119 -19.27 9.53 10.79
C ILE A 119 -18.95 9.64 9.30
N VAL A 120 -19.58 8.78 8.50
CA VAL A 120 -19.40 8.75 7.05
C VAL A 120 -20.72 9.09 6.39
N LYS A 121 -20.69 10.14 5.55
CA LYS A 121 -21.84 10.61 4.78
C LYS A 121 -21.60 10.46 3.29
N LEU A 122 -22.60 9.94 2.58
CA LEU A 122 -22.67 9.95 1.12
C LEU A 122 -23.12 11.33 0.62
N ASN A 123 -22.28 11.98 -0.18
CA ASN A 123 -22.52 13.33 -0.70
C ASN A 123 -23.51 13.35 -1.86
N ASN A 124 -23.57 12.29 -2.67
CA ASN A 124 -24.51 12.17 -3.76
C ASN A 124 -25.93 11.86 -3.23
N SER A 125 -26.91 12.70 -3.57
CA SER A 125 -28.32 12.53 -3.18
C SER A 125 -29.00 11.30 -3.77
N MET A 126 -28.44 10.70 -4.83
CA MET A 126 -28.97 9.48 -5.46
C MET A 126 -28.52 8.18 -4.79
N SER A 127 -27.51 8.24 -3.91
CA SER A 127 -27.03 7.05 -3.18
C SER A 127 -27.64 7.02 -1.77
N THR A 128 -28.46 6.02 -1.48
CA THR A 128 -29.06 5.81 -0.15
C THR A 128 -28.61 4.51 0.49
N ILE A 129 -28.61 4.49 1.82
CA ILE A 129 -28.30 3.37 2.69
C ILE A 129 -29.61 2.90 3.30
N ASP A 130 -30.10 1.75 2.84
CA ASP A 130 -31.40 1.24 3.26
C ASP A 130 -31.32 0.41 4.56
N SER A 131 -30.13 -0.10 4.90
CA SER A 131 -29.84 -0.86 6.12
C SER A 131 -28.36 -0.73 6.48
N ILE A 132 -28.03 -0.80 7.77
CA ILE A 132 -26.64 -0.81 8.24
C ILE A 132 -25.86 -2.07 7.80
N ASP A 133 -26.58 -3.15 7.50
CA ASP A 133 -26.02 -4.39 6.96
C ASP A 133 -25.60 -4.25 5.48
N HIS A 134 -26.00 -3.15 4.83
CA HIS A 134 -25.51 -2.79 3.49
C HIS A 134 -24.17 -2.05 3.54
N VAL A 135 -23.54 -1.95 4.71
CA VAL A 135 -22.20 -1.40 4.86
C VAL A 135 -21.27 -2.49 5.38
N THR A 136 -20.22 -2.81 4.64
CA THR A 136 -19.16 -3.72 5.08
C THR A 136 -17.95 -2.90 5.52
N ILE A 137 -17.29 -3.32 6.60
CA ILE A 137 -15.97 -2.81 6.99
C ILE A 137 -14.97 -3.91 6.72
N ARG A 138 -13.90 -3.62 5.98
CA ARG A 138 -12.80 -4.57 5.75
C ARG A 138 -11.50 -4.04 6.35
N PRO A 139 -10.68 -4.85 7.04
CA PRO A 139 -10.84 -6.30 7.25
C PRO A 139 -12.07 -6.67 8.08
N ILE A 140 -12.81 -7.70 7.68
CA ILE A 140 -14.09 -8.05 8.35
C ILE A 140 -13.91 -8.53 9.79
N THR A 141 -12.68 -8.92 10.14
CA THR A 141 -12.27 -9.33 11.49
C THR A 141 -12.35 -8.19 12.51
N LEU A 142 -12.36 -6.93 12.06
CA LEU A 142 -12.47 -5.77 12.94
C LEU A 142 -13.80 -5.73 13.68
N ASN A 143 -14.88 -6.22 13.04
CA ASN A 143 -16.22 -6.31 13.61
C ASN A 143 -16.67 -5.05 14.38
N PHE A 144 -16.34 -3.87 13.85
CA PHE A 144 -16.69 -2.61 14.49
C PHE A 144 -18.21 -2.43 14.59
N LYS A 145 -18.64 -1.82 15.69
CA LYS A 145 -20.03 -1.41 15.84
C LYS A 145 -20.34 -0.32 14.82
N LYS A 146 -21.43 -0.49 14.08
CA LYS A 146 -21.93 0.46 13.09
C LYS A 146 -23.37 0.84 13.41
N GLU A 147 -23.75 2.07 13.12
CA GLU A 147 -25.12 2.53 13.27
C GLU A 147 -25.54 3.38 12.07
N LEU A 148 -26.78 3.20 11.62
CA LEU A 148 -27.39 4.04 10.60
C LEU A 148 -27.93 5.30 11.27
N VAL A 149 -27.40 6.46 10.89
CA VAL A 149 -27.85 7.76 11.42
C VAL A 149 -29.04 8.26 10.61
N ASP A 150 -28.94 8.20 9.29
CA ASP A 150 -29.99 8.51 8.33
C ASP A 150 -29.74 7.75 7.01
N SER A 151 -30.57 7.99 5.99
CA SER A 151 -30.47 7.28 4.70
C SER A 151 -29.21 7.55 3.89
N ARG A 152 -28.27 8.39 4.35
CA ARG A 152 -27.00 8.69 3.70
C ARG A 152 -25.81 8.70 4.65
N THR A 153 -26.06 8.55 5.95
CA THR A 153 -25.05 8.72 6.98
C THR A 153 -25.01 7.50 7.89
N ILE A 154 -23.81 6.97 8.09
CA ILE A 154 -23.52 5.98 9.12
C ILE A 154 -22.55 6.56 10.15
N ARG A 155 -22.48 5.92 11.30
CA ARG A 155 -21.38 6.09 12.25
C ARG A 155 -20.77 4.76 12.64
N ILE A 156 -19.46 4.75 12.82
CA ILE A 156 -18.64 3.58 13.12
C ILE A 156 -17.90 3.84 14.42
N SER A 157 -18.04 2.95 15.40
CA SER A 157 -17.28 3.03 16.65
C SER A 157 -15.90 2.42 16.42
N VAL A 158 -14.87 3.26 16.48
CA VAL A 158 -13.47 2.83 16.33
C VAL A 158 -12.80 2.90 17.70
N PRO A 159 -12.50 1.76 18.34
CA PRO A 159 -11.84 1.75 19.64
C PRO A 159 -10.41 2.24 19.51
N TYR A 160 -9.85 2.79 20.59
CA TYR A 160 -8.43 3.15 20.60
C TYR A 160 -7.53 1.92 20.55
N ARG A 161 -6.50 2.02 19.71
CA ARG A 161 -5.38 1.10 19.63
C ARG A 161 -4.14 1.91 19.27
N ALA A 162 -3.04 1.70 20.02
CA ALA A 162 -1.77 2.38 19.77
C ALA A 162 -1.24 2.17 18.35
N ALA A 163 -1.48 0.99 17.77
CA ALA A 163 -1.12 0.69 16.39
C ALA A 163 -2.04 1.34 15.34
N GLY A 164 -3.09 2.05 15.75
CA GLY A 164 -4.15 2.56 14.87
C GLY A 164 -4.96 1.47 14.17
N TYR A 165 -5.86 1.91 13.29
CA TYR A 165 -6.62 1.06 12.37
C TYR A 165 -6.61 1.65 10.96
N ARG A 166 -6.48 0.77 9.97
CA ARG A 166 -6.61 1.09 8.54
C ARG A 166 -7.66 0.17 7.94
N PHE A 167 -8.75 0.71 7.45
CA PHE A 167 -9.88 -0.10 6.99
C PHE A 167 -10.66 0.57 5.86
N SER A 168 -11.32 -0.27 5.06
CA SER A 168 -12.24 0.11 3.99
C SER A 168 -13.68 0.19 4.54
N VAL A 169 -14.44 1.18 4.06
CA VAL A 169 -15.88 1.33 4.34
C VAL A 169 -16.65 1.18 3.03
N GLU A 170 -17.44 0.11 2.92
CA GLU A 170 -17.97 -0.35 1.65
C GLU A 170 -19.49 -0.33 1.64
N PHE A 171 -20.06 0.56 0.85
CA PHE A 171 -21.50 0.64 0.66
C PHE A 171 -21.93 -0.31 -0.44
N LYS A 172 -22.91 -1.17 -0.17
CA LYS A 172 -23.42 -2.17 -1.13
C LYS A 172 -23.75 -1.59 -2.52
N LYS A 173 -24.32 -0.38 -2.59
CA LYS A 173 -24.66 0.30 -3.85
C LYS A 173 -23.46 0.87 -4.61
N GLN A 174 -22.28 0.93 -3.97
CA GLN A 174 -21.02 1.29 -4.61
C GLN A 174 -20.26 0.07 -5.12
N LEU A 175 -20.68 -1.15 -4.76
CA LEU A 175 -20.00 -2.36 -5.20
C LEU A 175 -20.20 -2.60 -6.70
N PHE A 176 -19.13 -2.99 -7.37
CA PHE A 176 -19.14 -3.54 -8.72
C PHE A 176 -18.35 -4.84 -8.76
N THR A 177 -18.55 -5.63 -9.80
CA THR A 177 -17.81 -6.88 -10.02
C THR A 177 -16.97 -6.75 -11.27
N THR A 178 -15.68 -7.03 -11.13
CA THR A 178 -14.76 -7.22 -12.26
C THR A 178 -14.95 -8.62 -12.81
N TYR A 179 -15.01 -8.75 -14.14
CA TYR A 179 -15.10 -10.00 -14.87
C TYR A 179 -13.91 -10.15 -15.82
N HIS A 180 -13.43 -11.37 -15.99
CA HIS A 180 -12.49 -11.72 -17.05
C HIS A 180 -13.25 -12.11 -18.32
N THR A 181 -12.80 -11.57 -19.45
CA THR A 181 -13.25 -11.94 -20.79
C THR A 181 -12.03 -12.24 -21.66
N ASN A 182 -12.25 -12.73 -22.89
CA ASN A 182 -11.17 -12.95 -23.86
C ASN A 182 -10.32 -11.70 -24.17
N TYR A 183 -10.79 -10.51 -23.78
CA TYR A 183 -10.11 -9.23 -23.99
C TYR A 183 -9.52 -8.65 -22.69
N GLY A 184 -9.45 -9.44 -21.62
CA GLY A 184 -8.97 -9.00 -20.30
C GLY A 184 -10.10 -8.59 -19.34
N PRO A 185 -9.79 -7.76 -18.32
CA PRO A 185 -10.73 -7.36 -17.29
C PRO A 185 -11.82 -6.44 -17.87
N SER A 186 -13.05 -6.65 -17.42
CA SER A 186 -14.27 -6.06 -17.97
C SER A 186 -15.38 -5.96 -16.92
N GLU A 187 -16.42 -5.19 -17.21
CA GLU A 187 -17.66 -5.16 -16.43
C GLU A 187 -18.76 -6.03 -17.04
N ASN A 188 -18.43 -6.77 -18.11
CA ASN A 188 -19.38 -7.64 -18.79
C ASN A 188 -19.70 -8.88 -17.95
N THR A 189 -20.95 -8.96 -17.49
CA THR A 189 -21.46 -10.05 -16.65
C THR A 189 -21.49 -11.42 -17.34
N GLY A 190 -21.26 -11.49 -18.66
CA GLY A 190 -21.07 -12.74 -19.39
C GLY A 190 -19.66 -13.35 -19.25
N GLY A 191 -18.72 -12.65 -18.62
CA GLY A 191 -17.38 -13.16 -18.32
C GLY A 191 -17.30 -13.97 -17.02
N GLN A 192 -16.08 -14.37 -16.65
CA GLN A 192 -15.79 -15.07 -15.39
C GLN A 192 -15.57 -14.04 -14.27
N ALA A 193 -16.37 -14.05 -13.20
CA ALA A 193 -16.20 -13.10 -12.11
C ALA A 193 -14.82 -13.24 -11.44
N ILE A 194 -14.13 -12.11 -11.25
CA ILE A 194 -12.80 -12.01 -10.65
C ILE A 194 -12.87 -11.53 -9.22
N HIS A 195 -13.52 -10.38 -8.97
CA HIS A 195 -13.63 -9.80 -7.64
C HIS A 195 -14.77 -8.78 -7.56
N THR A 196 -15.29 -8.54 -6.36
CA THR A 196 -16.31 -7.51 -6.08
C THR A 196 -15.79 -6.57 -5.02
N GLU A 197 -15.80 -5.27 -5.33
CA GLU A 197 -15.26 -4.21 -4.46
C GLU A 197 -15.99 -2.88 -4.73
N PRO A 198 -15.80 -1.85 -3.89
CA PRO A 198 -16.33 -0.52 -4.18
C PRO A 198 -15.72 0.09 -5.45
N ARG A 199 -16.56 0.62 -6.33
CA ARG A 199 -16.12 1.45 -7.46
C ARG A 199 -15.47 2.73 -6.96
N GLN A 200 -16.15 3.39 -6.02
CA GLN A 200 -15.64 4.55 -5.31
C GLN A 200 -15.24 4.10 -3.91
N ALA A 201 -13.98 3.77 -3.71
CA ALA A 201 -13.49 3.28 -2.42
C ALA A 201 -13.43 4.41 -1.38
N LEU A 202 -13.63 4.05 -0.11
CA LEU A 202 -13.36 4.91 1.04
C LEU A 202 -12.51 4.16 2.06
N LEU A 203 -11.32 4.68 2.32
CA LEU A 203 -10.41 4.21 3.36
C LEU A 203 -10.44 5.17 4.56
N ILE A 204 -10.32 4.62 5.76
CA ILE A 204 -10.14 5.36 7.00
C ILE A 204 -8.82 4.94 7.63
N PHE A 205 -7.95 5.92 7.88
CA PHE A 205 -6.70 5.75 8.61
C PHE A 205 -6.82 6.46 9.96
N ALA A 206 -7.20 5.69 10.98
CA ALA A 206 -7.33 6.14 12.37
C ALA A 206 -6.01 5.87 13.11
N GLU A 207 -5.13 6.86 13.18
CA GLU A 207 -3.74 6.69 13.62
C GLU A 207 -3.52 7.23 15.05
N SER A 208 -2.67 6.60 15.86
CA SER A 208 -2.45 7.11 17.22
C SER A 208 -1.77 8.49 17.18
N ILE A 209 -2.17 9.40 18.06
CA ILE A 209 -1.34 10.58 18.35
C ILE A 209 -0.01 10.09 18.92
N VAL A 210 1.09 10.69 18.46
CA VAL A 210 2.44 10.43 18.99
C VAL A 210 2.53 11.08 20.38
N THR A 211 2.94 10.32 21.39
CA THR A 211 2.97 10.80 22.80
C THR A 211 4.26 10.36 23.52
N GLY A 212 4.59 11.06 24.62
CA GLY A 212 5.74 10.73 25.45
C GLY A 212 7.07 10.77 24.68
N ASP A 213 7.93 9.79 24.93
CA ASP A 213 9.27 9.68 24.33
C ASP A 213 9.23 9.56 22.79
N GLN A 214 8.10 9.12 22.22
CA GLN A 214 7.94 9.01 20.76
C GLN A 214 7.85 10.38 20.07
N ILE A 215 7.58 11.46 20.81
CA ILE A 215 7.48 12.81 20.23
C ILE A 215 8.82 13.21 19.60
N ASP A 216 9.91 13.13 20.35
CA ASP A 216 11.24 13.47 19.82
C ASP A 216 11.76 12.44 18.80
N GLU A 217 11.15 11.25 18.74
CA GLU A 217 11.44 10.24 17.73
C GLU A 217 10.81 10.59 16.37
N TYR A 218 9.53 11.00 16.36
CA TYR A 218 8.75 11.16 15.12
C TYR A 218 8.42 12.60 14.74
N ILE A 219 8.62 13.58 15.62
CA ILE A 219 8.33 15.00 15.38
C ILE A 219 9.61 15.81 15.68
N PRO A 220 10.15 16.57 14.71
CA PRO A 220 11.30 17.42 14.98
C PRO A 220 10.98 18.46 16.05
N ASN A 221 11.77 18.47 17.12
CA ASN A 221 11.62 19.42 18.22
C ASN A 221 12.32 20.76 17.87
N PRO A 222 11.58 21.88 17.73
CA PRO A 222 12.17 23.17 17.37
C PRO A 222 13.18 23.70 18.37
N ASP A 223 13.08 23.31 19.65
CA ASP A 223 14.01 23.76 20.70
C ASP A 223 15.33 22.99 20.64
N ILE A 224 15.30 21.71 20.25
CA ILE A 224 16.50 20.86 20.08
C ILE A 224 17.17 21.14 18.73
N HIS A 225 16.38 21.39 17.69
CA HIS A 225 16.84 21.65 16.32
C HIS A 225 16.83 23.14 15.97
N TYR A 226 16.91 24.04 16.96
CA TYR A 226 16.87 25.49 16.76
C TYR A 226 17.97 25.95 15.79
N ASN A 227 17.62 26.74 14.77
CA ASN A 227 18.45 27.11 13.60
C ASN A 227 18.83 25.97 12.62
N ASN A 228 18.22 24.79 12.74
CA ASN A 228 18.56 23.62 11.93
C ASN A 228 17.35 22.95 11.25
N ILE A 229 16.21 23.64 11.26
CA ILE A 229 14.99 23.27 10.54
C ILE A 229 14.75 24.28 9.41
N TYR A 230 14.66 23.77 8.18
CA TYR A 230 14.15 24.52 7.04
C TYR A 230 12.64 24.31 6.95
N TYR A 231 11.88 25.33 7.33
CA TYR A 231 10.43 25.35 7.14
C TYR A 231 10.15 25.63 5.67
N VAL A 232 9.64 24.62 4.96
CA VAL A 232 9.38 24.73 3.53
C VAL A 232 8.21 25.71 3.31
N PRO A 233 8.37 26.76 2.48
CA PRO A 233 7.26 27.65 2.17
C PRO A 233 6.19 26.95 1.34
N GLN A 234 4.91 27.22 1.64
CA GLN A 234 3.79 26.72 0.86
C GLN A 234 3.88 27.18 -0.61
N GLY A 235 3.45 26.34 -1.54
CA GLY A 235 3.43 26.63 -2.98
C GLY A 235 4.48 25.85 -3.76
N GLU A 236 5.09 26.49 -4.76
CA GLU A 236 6.06 25.83 -5.63
C GLU A 236 7.39 25.58 -4.91
N VAL A 237 7.89 24.34 -4.96
CA VAL A 237 9.12 23.92 -4.29
C VAL A 237 10.14 23.44 -5.33
N LYS A 238 11.29 24.12 -5.40
CA LYS A 238 12.36 23.88 -6.41
C LYS A 238 13.78 23.88 -5.85
N ASN A 239 13.95 24.13 -4.56
CA ASN A 239 15.23 24.51 -3.96
C ASN A 239 15.66 23.62 -2.78
N LEU A 240 15.02 22.47 -2.58
CA LEU A 240 15.37 21.56 -1.47
C LEU A 240 16.76 20.92 -1.62
N ASN A 241 17.35 20.99 -2.81
CA ASN A 241 18.69 20.52 -3.12
C ASN A 241 19.81 21.43 -2.62
N ILE A 242 19.51 22.63 -2.12
CA ILE A 242 20.51 23.61 -1.67
C ILE A 242 20.31 24.08 -0.22
N ILE A 243 19.38 23.47 0.53
CA ILE A 243 19.14 23.81 1.94
C ILE A 243 20.33 23.38 2.79
N LYS A 244 20.63 24.15 3.84
CA LYS A 244 21.80 23.93 4.71
C LYS A 244 21.42 23.28 6.04
N GLU A 245 20.14 23.35 6.35
CA GLU A 245 19.50 22.77 7.50
C GLU A 245 19.47 21.25 7.38
N THR A 246 19.38 20.57 8.50
CA THR A 246 19.38 19.11 8.54
C THR A 246 17.97 18.50 8.52
N VAL A 247 16.96 19.32 8.79
CA VAL A 247 15.54 18.94 8.77
C VAL A 247 14.81 19.78 7.73
N ALA A 248 14.04 19.16 6.84
CA ALA A 248 13.03 19.85 6.04
C ALA A 248 11.64 19.60 6.64
N TYR A 249 10.97 20.66 7.06
CA TYR A 249 9.69 20.60 7.75
C TYR A 249 8.60 21.18 6.84
N PHE A 250 7.61 20.35 6.53
CA PHE A 250 6.41 20.75 5.80
C PHE A 250 5.26 20.92 6.80
N GLU A 251 4.87 22.17 7.05
CA GLU A 251 3.70 22.52 7.86
C GLU A 251 2.39 22.12 7.15
N PRO A 252 1.23 22.18 7.84
CA PRO A 252 -0.05 21.99 7.17
C PRO A 252 -0.22 22.98 6.00
N GLY A 253 -0.43 22.45 4.80
CA GLY A 253 -0.37 23.26 3.58
C GLY A 253 -0.22 22.43 2.31
N ILE A 254 -0.19 23.12 1.17
CA ILE A 254 -0.07 22.50 -0.17
C ILE A 254 1.25 22.91 -0.81
N TYR A 255 2.07 21.92 -1.13
CA TYR A 255 3.40 22.09 -1.71
C TYR A 255 3.44 21.35 -3.03
N TYR A 256 4.09 21.91 -4.04
CA TYR A 256 4.19 21.22 -5.32
C TYR A 256 5.55 21.44 -5.97
N MET A 257 6.17 20.34 -6.32
CA MET A 257 7.29 20.29 -7.24
C MET A 257 6.77 20.46 -8.68
N PRO A 258 7.54 21.05 -9.60
CA PRO A 258 7.29 20.93 -11.03
C PRO A 258 7.26 19.46 -11.48
N TRP A 259 6.57 19.17 -12.58
CA TRP A 259 6.51 17.80 -13.13
C TRP A 259 7.89 17.26 -13.53
N ASN A 260 8.84 18.14 -13.82
CA ASN A 260 10.22 17.85 -14.21
C ASN A 260 11.24 18.04 -13.09
N TYR A 261 10.82 17.87 -11.84
CA TYR A 261 11.67 18.00 -10.67
C TYR A 261 11.24 17.02 -9.59
N HIS A 262 12.20 16.41 -8.91
CA HIS A 262 12.01 15.82 -7.59
C HIS A 262 13.13 16.33 -6.67
N ALA A 263 12.91 16.33 -5.36
CA ALA A 263 13.91 16.84 -4.44
C ALA A 263 15.02 15.83 -4.21
N ILE A 264 16.21 16.15 -4.70
CA ILE A 264 17.46 15.47 -4.38
C ILE A 264 18.08 16.24 -3.20
N PHE A 265 18.01 15.68 -2.02
CA PHE A 265 18.49 16.35 -0.81
C PHE A 265 20.02 16.32 -0.72
N PRO A 266 20.65 17.40 -0.20
CA PRO A 266 22.06 17.38 0.13
C PRO A 266 22.31 16.51 1.37
N THR A 267 23.55 16.02 1.55
CA THR A 267 23.93 15.06 2.59
C THR A 267 23.78 15.55 4.03
N ASN A 268 23.57 16.86 4.25
CA ASN A 268 23.23 17.38 5.58
C ASN A 268 21.80 17.02 6.02
N VAL A 269 20.89 16.77 5.08
CA VAL A 269 19.48 16.52 5.40
C VAL A 269 19.29 15.05 5.79
N HIS A 270 18.92 14.81 7.04
CA HIS A 270 18.62 13.48 7.54
C HIS A 270 17.16 13.33 8.00
N TRP A 271 16.37 14.41 8.06
CA TRP A 271 14.98 14.32 8.49
C TRP A 271 14.03 15.12 7.60
N ILE A 272 13.04 14.45 7.03
CA ILE A 272 11.88 15.06 6.38
C ILE A 272 10.66 14.83 7.25
N TYR A 273 9.98 15.91 7.64
CA TYR A 273 8.74 15.85 8.41
C TYR A 273 7.56 16.40 7.62
N LEU A 274 6.53 15.59 7.43
CA LEU A 274 5.26 15.96 6.80
C LEU A 274 4.18 16.08 7.88
N ALA A 275 3.90 17.30 8.32
CA ALA A 275 2.91 17.53 9.37
C ALA A 275 1.52 16.98 8.95
N PRO A 276 0.66 16.58 9.90
CA PRO A 276 -0.73 16.26 9.58
C PRO A 276 -1.40 17.44 8.88
N GLY A 277 -1.92 17.21 7.67
CA GLY A 277 -2.45 18.27 6.80
C GLY A 277 -1.45 18.86 5.79
N ALA A 278 -0.18 18.46 5.79
CA ALA A 278 0.73 18.71 4.67
C ALA A 278 0.35 17.84 3.46
N TYR A 279 0.33 18.43 2.27
CA TYR A 279 0.14 17.73 1.00
C TYR A 279 1.22 18.16 0.02
N VAL A 280 2.20 17.29 -0.19
CA VAL A 280 3.38 17.54 -1.03
C VAL A 280 3.24 16.78 -2.34
N LYS A 281 3.09 17.49 -3.45
CA LYS A 281 3.14 16.89 -4.80
C LYS A 281 4.61 16.81 -5.23
N GLY A 282 5.19 15.63 -5.25
CA GLY A 282 6.60 15.44 -5.56
C GLY A 282 7.15 14.09 -5.11
N ALA A 283 8.47 13.99 -5.10
CA ALA A 283 9.21 12.80 -4.67
C ALA A 283 10.54 13.21 -4.00
N PHE A 284 11.10 12.30 -3.20
CA PHE A 284 12.30 12.55 -2.39
C PHE A 284 13.40 11.54 -2.68
N GLN A 285 14.61 12.07 -2.91
CA GLN A 285 15.84 11.28 -3.02
C GLN A 285 16.86 11.76 -1.99
N PHE A 286 17.30 10.84 -1.14
CA PHE A 286 18.41 11.04 -0.21
C PHE A 286 19.71 10.56 -0.83
N GLN A 287 20.75 11.37 -0.68
CA GLN A 287 22.12 10.92 -0.86
C GLN A 287 22.56 10.11 0.36
N SER A 288 23.76 9.51 0.33
CA SER A 288 24.23 8.75 1.50
C SER A 288 24.28 9.64 2.74
N THR A 289 23.58 9.21 3.79
CA THR A 289 23.42 9.92 5.06
C THR A 289 23.08 8.90 6.15
N ASP A 290 23.57 9.12 7.36
CA ASP A 290 23.28 8.24 8.50
C ASP A 290 21.97 8.65 9.18
N ASN A 291 21.27 7.68 9.78
CA ASN A 291 20.09 7.92 10.63
C ASN A 291 19.02 8.82 9.97
N ILE A 292 18.44 8.30 8.89
CA ILE A 292 17.45 9.00 8.08
C ILE A 292 16.06 8.85 8.70
N LYS A 293 15.28 9.92 8.66
CA LYS A 293 13.90 9.96 9.13
C LYS A 293 13.00 10.56 8.06
N VAL A 294 11.91 9.87 7.75
CA VAL A 294 10.80 10.40 6.94
C VAL A 294 9.54 10.15 7.73
N THR A 295 9.02 11.17 8.40
CA THR A 295 7.97 11.00 9.41
C THR A 295 6.84 12.02 9.30
N GLY A 296 5.72 11.72 9.97
CA GLY A 296 4.55 12.59 10.07
C GLY A 296 3.36 12.07 9.24
N PHE A 297 2.16 12.56 9.53
CA PHE A 297 0.91 12.07 8.91
C PHE A 297 0.44 12.93 7.72
N GLY A 298 1.38 13.55 7.01
CA GLY A 298 1.13 14.23 5.76
C GLY A 298 1.16 13.29 4.54
N VAL A 299 0.86 13.85 3.37
CA VAL A 299 0.79 13.13 2.10
C VAL A 299 1.94 13.54 1.17
N LEU A 300 2.61 12.56 0.57
CA LEU A 300 3.53 12.74 -0.57
C LEU A 300 2.89 12.12 -1.83
N SER A 301 2.49 12.95 -2.78
CA SER A 301 1.74 12.56 -3.97
C SER A 301 2.59 12.64 -5.23
N GLY A 302 2.65 11.56 -6.00
CA GLY A 302 3.31 11.47 -7.30
C GLY A 302 2.43 11.93 -8.46
N GLU A 303 1.23 12.49 -8.18
CA GLU A 303 0.21 12.85 -9.17
C GLU A 303 0.69 13.79 -10.28
N LYS A 304 1.87 14.41 -10.16
CA LYS A 304 2.47 15.29 -11.19
C LYS A 304 3.38 14.58 -12.19
N TYR A 305 3.82 13.37 -11.88
CA TYR A 305 4.69 12.60 -12.75
C TYR A 305 3.85 11.75 -13.72
N VAL A 306 4.37 11.54 -14.91
CA VAL A 306 3.83 10.57 -15.88
C VAL A 306 4.24 9.15 -15.49
N TYR A 307 3.51 8.13 -15.95
CA TYR A 307 3.95 6.74 -15.83
C TYR A 307 5.37 6.56 -16.37
N GLU A 308 6.22 5.88 -15.60
CA GLU A 308 7.65 5.73 -15.94
C GLU A 308 8.34 7.08 -16.24
N ALA A 309 8.04 8.13 -15.45
CA ALA A 309 8.75 9.40 -15.53
C ALA A 309 10.26 9.19 -15.29
N ASP A 310 11.06 9.37 -16.32
CA ASP A 310 12.47 8.98 -16.34
C ASP A 310 13.39 10.20 -16.20
N VAL A 311 14.19 10.24 -15.14
CA VAL A 311 15.14 11.36 -14.93
C VAL A 311 16.21 11.41 -16.02
N ALA A 312 16.53 10.28 -16.66
CA ALA A 312 17.45 10.23 -17.80
C ALA A 312 16.82 10.79 -19.09
N ASN A 313 15.48 10.87 -19.13
CA ASN A 313 14.70 11.47 -20.20
C ASN A 313 13.99 12.76 -19.75
N ASN A 314 14.61 13.54 -18.85
CA ASN A 314 14.07 14.82 -18.36
C ASN A 314 12.64 14.72 -17.80
N TYR A 315 12.32 13.62 -17.11
CA TYR A 315 11.03 13.30 -16.47
C TYR A 315 9.87 13.07 -17.44
N HIS A 316 10.14 13.01 -18.74
CA HIS A 316 9.21 12.44 -19.71
C HIS A 316 9.09 10.93 -19.51
N HIS A 317 8.11 10.30 -20.16
CA HIS A 317 7.98 8.85 -20.16
C HIS A 317 9.28 8.20 -20.66
N SER A 318 9.66 7.07 -20.05
CA SER A 318 10.84 6.30 -20.46
C SER A 318 10.76 5.92 -21.95
N ILE A 319 11.86 6.14 -22.68
CA ILE A 319 12.05 5.63 -24.04
C ILE A 319 12.87 4.32 -24.06
N HIS A 320 13.28 3.86 -22.87
CA HIS A 320 14.06 2.65 -22.69
C HIS A 320 13.15 1.48 -22.35
N ASN A 321 13.55 0.26 -22.76
CA ASN A 321 12.81 -0.97 -22.45
C ASN A 321 12.66 -1.21 -20.93
N GLN A 322 13.53 -0.61 -20.12
CA GLN A 322 13.45 -0.59 -18.67
C GLN A 322 14.09 0.70 -18.14
N CYS A 323 13.54 1.24 -17.06
CA CYS A 323 14.06 2.43 -16.38
C CYS A 323 14.24 2.20 -14.88
N TRP A 324 14.51 0.97 -14.45
CA TRP A 324 14.60 0.59 -13.03
C TRP A 324 15.45 1.57 -12.21
N ALA A 325 16.64 1.93 -12.70
CA ALA A 325 17.60 2.82 -12.04
C ALA A 325 17.28 4.32 -12.16
N THR A 326 16.47 4.74 -13.13
CA THR A 326 16.34 6.15 -13.54
C THR A 326 14.92 6.71 -13.47
N CYS A 327 13.89 5.86 -13.51
CA CYS A 327 12.52 6.30 -13.25
C CYS A 327 12.36 6.84 -11.82
N VAL A 328 11.58 7.91 -11.69
CA VAL A 328 11.29 8.57 -10.41
C VAL A 328 10.71 7.54 -9.44
N LYS A 329 11.26 7.54 -8.23
CA LYS A 329 10.77 6.77 -7.08
C LYS A 329 10.18 7.75 -6.09
N MET A 330 9.10 7.39 -5.40
CA MET A 330 8.51 8.31 -4.41
C MET A 330 9.50 8.60 -3.27
N LEU A 331 10.18 7.54 -2.80
CA LEU A 331 11.31 7.62 -1.89
C LEU A 331 12.50 6.83 -2.46
N ARG A 332 13.66 7.48 -2.55
CA ARG A 332 14.92 6.86 -2.96
C ARG A 332 16.01 7.16 -1.95
N PHE A 333 16.81 6.15 -1.64
CA PHE A 333 17.97 6.26 -0.74
C PHE A 333 19.22 5.70 -1.40
N THR A 334 20.38 6.17 -0.93
CA THR A 334 21.70 5.61 -1.25
C THR A 334 22.34 5.11 0.04
N SER A 335 22.84 3.87 -0.01
CA SER A 335 23.55 3.20 1.08
C SER A 335 25.03 3.03 0.75
N ASP A 336 25.92 3.42 1.66
CA ASP A 336 27.38 3.31 1.52
C ASP A 336 27.87 1.92 1.92
N TYR A 337 28.84 1.41 1.16
CA TYR A 337 29.37 0.07 1.38
C TYR A 337 30.05 -0.10 2.74
N GLY A 338 29.60 -1.11 3.50
CA GLY A 338 30.15 -1.48 4.79
C GLY A 338 29.83 -0.50 5.92
N LYS A 339 28.84 0.38 5.76
CA LYS A 339 28.45 1.38 6.75
C LYS A 339 27.00 1.18 7.18
N GLU A 340 26.80 0.92 8.47
CA GLU A 340 25.45 0.79 9.02
C GLU A 340 24.67 2.11 8.93
N GLN A 341 23.53 2.04 8.26
CA GLN A 341 22.58 3.14 8.07
C GLN A 341 21.18 2.70 8.50
N TYR A 342 20.45 3.63 9.10
CA TYR A 342 19.12 3.37 9.65
C TYR A 342 18.12 4.35 9.05
N LEU A 343 16.97 3.84 8.62
CA LEU A 343 15.82 4.61 8.18
C LEU A 343 14.66 4.39 9.13
N GLN A 344 14.08 5.50 9.59
CA GLN A 344 12.80 5.54 10.26
C GLN A 344 11.74 6.13 9.32
N LEU A 345 10.80 5.30 8.89
CA LEU A 345 9.69 5.69 8.01
C LEU A 345 8.38 5.56 8.78
N HIS A 346 7.75 6.68 9.15
CA HIS A 346 6.60 6.65 10.05
C HIS A 346 5.46 7.58 9.62
N GLY A 347 4.25 7.04 9.49
CA GLY A 347 3.00 7.82 9.42
C GLY A 347 2.62 8.37 8.04
N ILE A 348 3.57 8.52 7.11
CA ILE A 348 3.30 9.20 5.84
C ILE A 348 2.33 8.40 4.96
N THR A 349 1.59 9.11 4.12
CA THR A 349 0.83 8.52 3.01
C THR A 349 1.51 8.83 1.68
N ILE A 350 1.88 7.80 0.92
CA ILE A 350 2.25 7.92 -0.50
C ILE A 350 0.99 7.80 -1.36
N SER A 351 0.79 8.72 -2.30
CA SER A 351 -0.32 8.69 -3.25
C SER A 351 0.17 8.76 -4.69
N GLU A 352 -0.51 8.07 -5.61
CA GLU A 352 -0.29 8.13 -7.07
C GLU A 352 1.19 8.01 -7.49
N PRO A 353 1.91 6.96 -7.05
CA PRO A 353 3.28 6.74 -7.49
C PRO A 353 3.34 6.52 -9.02
N PRO A 354 4.31 7.13 -9.74
CA PRO A 354 4.46 6.94 -11.19
C PRO A 354 5.20 5.66 -11.58
N TYR A 355 5.81 5.00 -10.60
CA TYR A 355 6.68 3.82 -10.69
C TYR A 355 6.84 3.22 -9.29
N HIS A 356 7.91 2.46 -9.01
CA HIS A 356 8.14 1.86 -7.69
C HIS A 356 8.12 2.94 -6.59
N SER A 357 7.45 2.66 -5.48
CA SER A 357 7.30 3.61 -4.38
C SER A 357 8.61 3.84 -3.60
N PHE A 358 9.45 2.81 -3.49
CA PHE A 358 10.62 2.82 -2.61
C PHE A 358 11.80 2.04 -3.21
N VAL A 359 13.01 2.55 -3.05
CA VAL A 359 14.25 1.79 -3.32
C VAL A 359 15.44 2.35 -2.54
N VAL A 360 16.35 1.48 -2.17
CA VAL A 360 17.72 1.80 -1.71
C VAL A 360 18.70 1.25 -2.76
N TYR A 361 19.64 2.08 -3.20
CA TYR A 361 20.77 1.66 -4.02
C TYR A 361 22.06 1.68 -3.22
N GLY A 362 23.02 0.82 -3.59
CA GLY A 362 24.29 0.69 -2.89
C GLY A 362 24.33 -0.61 -2.08
N ASP A 363 24.82 -0.55 -0.84
CA ASP A 363 24.90 -1.71 0.02
C ASP A 363 23.56 -2.03 0.69
N ASP A 364 22.96 -3.15 0.29
CA ASP A 364 21.66 -3.62 0.77
C ASP A 364 21.74 -4.44 2.07
N GLN A 365 22.95 -4.75 2.54
CA GLN A 365 23.17 -5.52 3.77
C GLN A 365 23.24 -4.64 5.02
N THR A 366 23.59 -3.37 4.87
CA THR A 366 23.86 -2.42 5.96
C THR A 366 22.85 -1.27 6.03
N PHE A 367 21.73 -1.37 5.30
CA PHE A 367 20.62 -0.42 5.36
C PHE A 367 19.42 -1.02 6.08
N HIS A 368 19.18 -0.56 7.31
CA HIS A 368 18.13 -1.07 8.19
C HIS A 368 16.94 -0.13 8.25
N MET A 369 15.73 -0.68 8.25
CA MET A 369 14.50 0.12 8.25
C MET A 369 13.62 -0.22 9.45
N SER A 370 13.05 0.82 10.07
CA SER A 370 11.90 0.73 10.95
C SER A 370 10.74 1.47 10.30
N VAL A 371 9.78 0.71 9.77
CA VAL A 371 8.62 1.25 9.07
C VAL A 371 7.36 1.01 9.87
N SER A 372 6.59 2.05 10.17
CA SER A 372 5.29 1.88 10.80
C SER A 372 4.25 2.95 10.47
N SER A 373 2.96 2.58 10.53
CA SER A 373 1.84 3.49 10.21
C SER A 373 1.97 4.15 8.83
N TYR A 374 2.65 3.51 7.90
CA TYR A 374 2.82 3.95 6.51
C TYR A 374 1.61 3.56 5.66
N HIS A 375 1.23 4.39 4.69
CA HIS A 375 0.16 4.10 3.75
C HIS A 375 0.58 4.34 2.31
N GLN A 376 0.11 3.49 1.40
CA GLN A 376 0.20 3.71 -0.05
C GLN A 376 -1.21 3.62 -0.65
N VAL A 377 -1.63 4.66 -1.38
CA VAL A 377 -2.95 4.79 -2.01
C VAL A 377 -2.82 5.23 -3.47
N GLY A 378 -3.84 4.99 -4.29
CA GLY A 378 -3.84 5.48 -5.68
C GLY A 378 -2.76 4.89 -6.61
N SER A 379 -2.18 3.75 -6.26
CA SER A 379 -1.23 2.99 -7.10
C SER A 379 -1.92 2.29 -8.29
N TRP A 380 -2.35 3.09 -9.27
CA TRP A 380 -3.11 2.62 -10.43
C TRP A 380 -2.24 1.98 -11.51
N TYR A 381 -1.06 2.55 -11.76
CA TYR A 381 -0.13 2.06 -12.77
C TYR A 381 0.50 0.73 -12.39
N TRP A 382 0.90 -0.09 -13.37
CA TRP A 382 1.87 -1.17 -13.15
C TRP A 382 3.18 -0.65 -12.56
N GLN A 383 4.03 -1.56 -12.05
CA GLN A 383 5.30 -1.18 -11.42
C GLN A 383 5.10 -0.19 -10.26
N THR A 384 3.94 -0.23 -9.59
CA THR A 384 3.69 0.56 -8.38
C THR A 384 3.84 -0.33 -7.15
N ASP A 385 5.00 -0.97 -7.08
CA ASP A 385 5.43 -1.85 -6.01
C ASP A 385 5.17 -1.22 -4.64
N GLY A 386 4.92 -2.07 -3.65
CA GLY A 386 5.04 -1.67 -2.26
C GLY A 386 6.52 -1.54 -1.86
N LEU A 387 6.85 -1.96 -0.64
CA LEU A 387 8.20 -1.80 -0.12
C LEU A 387 9.08 -3.02 -0.36
N GLU A 388 10.32 -2.76 -0.75
CA GLU A 388 11.44 -3.68 -0.51
C GLU A 388 11.91 -3.52 0.93
N ILE A 389 11.93 -4.64 1.65
CA ILE A 389 12.25 -4.64 3.08
C ILE A 389 13.66 -5.20 3.22
N TYR A 390 14.61 -4.29 3.47
CA TYR A 390 16.05 -4.56 3.50
C TYR A 390 16.46 -5.37 4.74
N ARG A 391 17.71 -5.84 4.77
CA ARG A 391 18.21 -6.69 5.84
C ARG A 391 17.98 -6.10 7.23
N GLY A 392 17.60 -6.93 8.21
CA GLY A 392 17.47 -6.48 9.61
C GLY A 392 16.32 -5.50 9.86
N SER A 393 15.37 -5.39 8.92
CA SER A 393 14.31 -4.39 8.94
C SER A 393 13.00 -4.88 9.53
N SER A 394 12.17 -3.92 9.96
CA SER A 394 10.81 -4.17 10.43
C SER A 394 9.78 -3.29 9.71
N LEU A 395 8.61 -3.87 9.45
CA LEU A 395 7.45 -3.21 8.83
C LEU A 395 6.19 -3.56 9.63
N ALA A 396 5.46 -2.55 10.11
CA ALA A 396 4.25 -2.80 10.89
C ALA A 396 3.12 -1.78 10.69
N ASN A 397 1.87 -2.23 10.84
CA ASN A 397 0.70 -1.34 10.93
C ASN A 397 0.47 -0.49 9.68
N THR A 398 0.62 -1.08 8.49
CA THR A 398 0.58 -0.33 7.24
C THR A 398 -0.62 -0.69 6.36
N PHE A 399 -0.87 0.15 5.37
CA PHE A 399 -1.84 -0.10 4.31
C PHE A 399 -1.17 0.01 2.94
N PHE A 400 -1.43 -0.94 2.04
CA PHE A 400 -0.97 -0.89 0.66
C PHE A 400 -2.10 -1.05 -0.34
N HIS A 401 -2.26 -0.07 -1.22
CA HIS A 401 -2.84 -0.23 -2.55
C HIS A 401 -1.68 -0.35 -3.55
N SER A 402 -1.63 -1.40 -4.38
CA SER A 402 -0.51 -1.61 -5.30
C SER A 402 -0.91 -2.46 -6.50
N ASN A 403 -0.34 -2.14 -7.67
CA ASN A 403 -0.49 -2.89 -8.92
C ASN A 403 0.81 -3.57 -9.37
N ASP A 404 1.64 -3.94 -8.40
CA ASP A 404 2.81 -4.80 -8.59
C ASP A 404 3.16 -5.51 -7.27
N ASP A 405 4.33 -6.15 -7.17
CA ASP A 405 4.84 -6.78 -5.95
C ASP A 405 4.62 -5.91 -4.70
N VAL A 406 3.82 -6.39 -3.72
CA VAL A 406 3.43 -5.56 -2.56
C VAL A 406 4.46 -5.63 -1.43
N LEU A 407 4.83 -6.84 -1.02
CA LEU A 407 5.80 -7.11 0.03
C LEU A 407 6.96 -7.89 -0.57
N LYS A 408 8.06 -7.17 -0.86
CA LYS A 408 9.26 -7.75 -1.47
C LYS A 408 10.22 -8.22 -0.37
N ILE A 409 10.18 -9.52 -0.12
CA ILE A 409 10.95 -10.24 0.90
C ILE A 409 12.26 -10.73 0.27
N TYR A 410 13.20 -9.81 0.10
CA TYR A 410 14.45 -10.09 -0.63
C TYR A 410 15.67 -10.29 0.28
N HIS A 411 15.50 -10.06 1.58
CA HIS A 411 16.58 -9.91 2.54
C HIS A 411 16.32 -10.70 3.83
N SER A 412 17.40 -10.99 4.55
CA SER A 412 17.37 -11.74 5.82
C SER A 412 16.98 -10.86 7.02
N ASP A 413 16.62 -11.49 8.14
CA ASP A 413 16.37 -10.82 9.42
C ASP A 413 15.22 -9.80 9.35
N VAL A 414 14.16 -10.13 8.60
CA VAL A 414 13.02 -9.25 8.32
C VAL A 414 11.79 -9.64 9.14
N ILE A 415 11.11 -8.63 9.70
CA ILE A 415 9.84 -8.81 10.42
C ILE A 415 8.76 -7.90 9.82
N VAL A 416 7.70 -8.50 9.28
CA VAL A 416 6.52 -7.81 8.74
C VAL A 416 5.29 -8.20 9.54
N ARG A 417 4.47 -7.23 9.99
CA ARG A 417 3.24 -7.54 10.73
C ARG A 417 2.09 -6.55 10.58
N ASN A 418 0.86 -7.04 10.67
CA ASN A 418 -0.35 -6.21 10.72
C ASN A 418 -0.44 -5.27 9.51
N ILE A 419 -0.56 -5.88 8.33
CA ILE A 419 -0.60 -5.19 7.04
C ILE A 419 -1.97 -5.38 6.41
N VAL A 420 -2.57 -4.30 5.94
CA VAL A 420 -3.80 -4.35 5.14
C VAL A 420 -3.47 -4.10 3.69
N VAL A 421 -3.93 -4.96 2.79
CA VAL A 421 -3.60 -4.91 1.36
C VAL A 421 -4.86 -4.82 0.50
N TRP A 422 -4.89 -3.82 -0.37
CA TRP A 422 -5.78 -3.74 -1.52
C TRP A 422 -4.97 -3.98 -2.79
N LYS A 423 -5.00 -5.21 -3.29
CA LYS A 423 -4.23 -5.61 -4.46
C LYS A 423 -4.98 -5.25 -5.75
N ASN A 424 -4.29 -4.67 -6.73
CA ASN A 424 -4.84 -4.46 -8.07
C ASN A 424 -4.68 -5.72 -8.93
N GLU A 425 -4.28 -5.57 -10.20
CA GLU A 425 -4.31 -6.64 -11.20
C GLU A 425 -3.00 -7.42 -11.32
N ASN A 426 -1.86 -6.74 -11.25
CA ASN A 426 -0.55 -7.27 -11.62
C ASN A 426 0.35 -7.55 -10.41
N GLY A 427 1.18 -8.59 -10.49
CA GLY A 427 2.08 -9.04 -9.42
C GLY A 427 1.39 -9.83 -8.30
N PRO A 428 2.15 -10.51 -7.43
CA PRO A 428 1.69 -11.14 -6.19
C PRO A 428 1.56 -10.15 -5.01
N VAL A 429 1.11 -10.64 -3.85
CA VAL A 429 1.15 -9.88 -2.59
C VAL A 429 2.51 -10.04 -1.90
N ILE A 430 3.00 -11.26 -1.73
CA ILE A 430 4.32 -11.55 -1.14
C ILE A 430 5.22 -12.11 -2.24
N GLN A 431 6.42 -11.53 -2.42
CA GLN A 431 7.37 -11.89 -3.46
C GLN A 431 8.78 -12.11 -2.88
N TRP A 432 9.47 -13.19 -3.26
CA TRP A 432 10.90 -13.38 -2.98
C TRP A 432 11.74 -13.93 -4.15
N GLY A 433 11.15 -14.08 -5.33
CA GLY A 433 11.82 -14.60 -6.52
C GLY A 433 12.56 -13.53 -7.33
N TRP A 434 12.35 -13.59 -8.65
CA TRP A 434 13.02 -12.80 -9.71
C TRP A 434 14.51 -13.08 -9.90
N SER A 435 15.24 -13.46 -8.86
CA SER A 435 16.63 -13.89 -8.93
C SER A 435 16.91 -14.90 -7.83
N PRO A 436 17.98 -15.70 -7.91
CA PRO A 436 18.48 -16.46 -6.77
C PRO A 436 18.84 -15.53 -5.60
N ARG A 437 18.60 -15.95 -4.35
CA ARG A 437 18.83 -15.16 -3.14
C ARG A 437 19.26 -16.03 -1.97
N THR A 438 20.05 -15.44 -1.08
CA THR A 438 20.27 -15.98 0.27
C THR A 438 19.42 -15.20 1.27
N ILE A 439 18.45 -15.88 1.88
CA ILE A 439 17.50 -15.30 2.83
C ILE A 439 17.42 -16.22 4.05
N ASN A 440 17.51 -15.66 5.24
CA ASN A 440 17.34 -16.38 6.49
C ASN A 440 16.51 -15.54 7.47
N ASN A 441 15.79 -16.22 8.38
CA ASN A 441 15.18 -15.61 9.55
C ASN A 441 14.19 -14.49 9.18
N VAL A 442 13.10 -14.87 8.50
CA VAL A 442 12.06 -13.93 8.10
C VAL A 442 10.72 -14.33 8.67
N THR A 443 10.01 -13.36 9.23
CA THR A 443 8.63 -13.52 9.70
C THR A 443 7.71 -12.51 9.03
N VAL A 444 6.67 -12.99 8.36
CA VAL A 444 5.56 -12.20 7.82
C VAL A 444 4.28 -12.67 8.50
N ASP A 445 3.64 -11.81 9.29
CA ASP A 445 2.48 -12.19 10.10
C ASP A 445 1.31 -11.22 9.93
N GLN A 446 0.08 -11.72 10.08
CA GLN A 446 -1.13 -10.89 10.15
C GLN A 446 -1.28 -9.97 8.93
N ILE A 447 -1.56 -10.57 7.77
CA ILE A 447 -1.78 -9.86 6.51
C ILE A 447 -3.25 -10.01 6.11
N ASP A 448 -3.99 -8.91 6.07
CA ASP A 448 -5.38 -8.87 5.61
C ASP A 448 -5.45 -8.30 4.18
N ILE A 449 -5.65 -9.18 3.20
CA ILE A 449 -5.87 -8.82 1.80
C ILE A 449 -7.37 -8.61 1.61
N ILE A 450 -7.79 -7.35 1.71
CA ILE A 450 -9.21 -6.96 1.70
C ILE A 450 -9.82 -7.00 0.30
N HIS A 451 -8.98 -6.79 -0.72
CA HIS A 451 -9.36 -6.88 -2.13
C HIS A 451 -8.18 -7.37 -2.99
N ASN A 452 -8.51 -8.02 -4.10
CA ASN A 452 -7.55 -8.33 -5.16
C ASN A 452 -8.25 -8.41 -6.52
N ARG A 453 -7.66 -7.86 -7.59
CA ARG A 453 -8.19 -7.98 -8.96
C ARG A 453 -7.30 -8.82 -9.88
N ILE A 454 -6.61 -9.82 -9.33
CA ILE A 454 -5.76 -10.70 -10.12
C ILE A 454 -6.64 -11.55 -11.06
N TRP A 455 -6.55 -11.31 -12.36
CA TRP A 455 -7.52 -11.81 -13.36
C TRP A 455 -6.93 -12.78 -14.40
N TRP A 456 -5.63 -13.07 -14.37
CA TRP A 456 -4.94 -13.83 -15.41
C TRP A 456 -5.53 -15.23 -15.61
N SER A 457 -6.01 -15.52 -16.83
CA SER A 457 -6.50 -16.84 -17.21
C SER A 457 -5.38 -17.79 -17.66
N ASP A 458 -4.22 -17.26 -18.02
CA ASP A 458 -2.99 -18.04 -18.21
C ASP A 458 -2.18 -18.13 -16.90
N ILE A 459 -1.26 -19.11 -16.86
CA ILE A 459 -0.44 -19.39 -15.69
C ILE A 459 0.76 -18.43 -15.69
N LYS A 460 0.55 -17.19 -15.23
CA LYS A 460 1.64 -16.22 -14.99
C LYS A 460 2.60 -16.68 -13.89
N HIS A 461 3.90 -16.42 -14.06
CA HIS A 461 4.91 -16.78 -13.07
C HIS A 461 4.92 -15.84 -11.84
N ASN A 462 4.48 -14.60 -11.98
CA ASN A 462 4.53 -13.53 -10.99
C ASN A 462 3.14 -13.14 -10.46
N THR A 463 2.41 -14.10 -9.88
CA THR A 463 1.05 -13.85 -9.36
C THR A 463 0.74 -14.74 -8.15
N CYS A 464 -0.52 -14.75 -7.70
CA CYS A 464 -1.02 -15.36 -6.46
C CYS A 464 -0.77 -14.52 -5.21
N ILE A 465 -1.24 -15.01 -4.06
CA ILE A 465 -0.97 -14.35 -2.76
C ILE A 465 0.53 -14.43 -2.43
N ILE A 466 1.12 -15.62 -2.56
CA ILE A 466 2.50 -15.91 -2.17
C ILE A 466 3.29 -16.35 -3.40
N ASN A 467 4.47 -15.76 -3.65
CA ASN A 467 5.18 -16.01 -4.89
C ASN A 467 6.70 -15.97 -4.76
N SER A 468 7.34 -16.84 -5.55
CA SER A 468 8.71 -16.74 -5.99
C SER A 468 8.68 -16.79 -7.51
N ALA A 469 8.69 -15.63 -8.16
CA ALA A 469 8.68 -15.54 -9.62
C ALA A 469 9.91 -16.22 -10.25
N THR A 470 9.79 -16.63 -11.52
CA THR A 470 10.94 -17.03 -12.34
C THR A 470 11.91 -15.87 -12.56
N HIS A 471 13.07 -16.15 -13.14
CA HIS A 471 14.14 -15.15 -13.27
C HIS A 471 13.73 -13.97 -14.17
N TYR A 472 14.03 -12.74 -13.76
CA TYR A 472 13.60 -11.54 -14.50
C TYR A 472 14.24 -11.42 -15.89
N ASP A 473 15.51 -11.85 -16.05
CA ASP A 473 16.21 -11.84 -17.35
C ASP A 473 15.58 -12.78 -18.40
N ASP A 474 14.98 -13.89 -17.99
CA ASP A 474 14.31 -14.85 -18.88
C ASP A 474 13.27 -15.63 -18.07
N THR A 475 12.02 -15.18 -18.17
CA THR A 475 10.91 -15.67 -17.35
C THR A 475 10.43 -17.06 -17.75
N GLU A 476 10.80 -17.54 -18.94
CA GLU A 476 10.45 -18.85 -19.47
C GLU A 476 11.54 -19.90 -19.17
N SER A 477 12.75 -19.45 -18.86
CA SER A 477 13.86 -20.36 -18.54
C SER A 477 13.68 -21.06 -17.19
N THR A 478 14.10 -22.33 -17.16
CA THR A 478 14.16 -23.17 -15.96
C THR A 478 15.58 -23.46 -15.48
N ASN A 479 16.61 -22.91 -16.15
CA ASN A 479 18.03 -23.13 -15.87
C ASN A 479 18.76 -21.88 -15.34
N THR A 480 18.02 -20.99 -14.68
CA THR A 480 18.46 -19.70 -14.14
C THR A 480 18.60 -19.67 -12.62
N ALA A 481 18.48 -20.83 -11.96
CA ALA A 481 18.64 -20.95 -10.52
C ALA A 481 20.13 -21.00 -10.10
N ASP A 482 20.39 -20.82 -8.81
CA ASP A 482 21.71 -21.03 -8.19
C ASP A 482 21.57 -21.96 -6.97
N PRO A 483 22.00 -23.23 -7.07
CA PRO A 483 21.99 -24.19 -5.97
C PRO A 483 22.84 -23.79 -4.75
N ASN A 484 23.77 -22.84 -4.90
CA ASN A 484 24.61 -22.35 -3.81
C ASN A 484 23.93 -21.27 -2.94
N GLN A 485 22.80 -20.74 -3.41
CA GLN A 485 21.98 -19.82 -2.63
C GLN A 485 20.96 -20.60 -1.81
N LEU A 486 20.64 -20.09 -0.61
CA LEU A 486 19.73 -20.75 0.33
C LEU A 486 18.70 -19.77 0.89
N ILE A 487 17.44 -20.13 0.75
CA ILE A 487 16.33 -19.51 1.48
C ILE A 487 15.95 -20.46 2.62
N GLU A 488 16.16 -20.02 3.86
CA GLU A 488 15.80 -20.78 5.05
C GLU A 488 15.04 -19.97 6.10
N ASP A 489 14.31 -20.69 6.96
CA ASP A 489 13.59 -20.13 8.11
C ASP A 489 12.68 -18.92 7.77
N LEU A 490 11.87 -19.07 6.71
CA LEU A 490 10.82 -18.14 6.30
C LEU A 490 9.46 -18.60 6.84
N ILE A 491 8.87 -17.79 7.71
CA ILE A 491 7.55 -18.01 8.30
C ILE A 491 6.58 -16.96 7.77
N ILE A 492 5.52 -17.41 7.11
CA ILE A 492 4.40 -16.60 6.64
C ILE A 492 3.14 -17.07 7.37
N SER A 493 2.58 -16.26 8.24
CA SER A 493 1.45 -16.65 9.09
C SER A 493 0.28 -15.67 9.10
N ASN A 494 -0.91 -16.21 9.39
CA ASN A 494 -2.14 -15.46 9.60
C ASN A 494 -2.46 -14.54 8.40
N ILE A 495 -2.57 -15.15 7.22
CA ILE A 495 -2.89 -14.47 5.97
C ILE A 495 -4.38 -14.66 5.69
N ARG A 496 -5.11 -13.56 5.54
CA ARG A 496 -6.55 -13.56 5.26
C ARG A 496 -6.81 -12.89 3.93
N SER A 497 -7.29 -13.64 2.94
CA SER A 497 -7.70 -13.10 1.64
C SER A 497 -9.21 -13.10 1.51
N GLU A 498 -9.80 -11.91 1.56
CA GLU A 498 -11.24 -11.71 1.50
C GLU A 498 -11.75 -11.67 0.05
N GLY A 499 -12.97 -12.13 -0.16
CA GLY A 499 -13.60 -12.21 -1.48
C GLY A 499 -12.98 -13.28 -2.40
N MET A 500 -13.16 -13.10 -3.71
CA MET A 500 -12.63 -14.03 -4.70
C MET A 500 -11.13 -13.81 -4.91
N ASN A 501 -10.37 -14.91 -5.04
CA ASN A 501 -8.94 -14.90 -5.30
C ASN A 501 -8.58 -15.81 -6.48
N SER A 502 -7.45 -15.58 -7.14
CA SER A 502 -7.02 -16.38 -8.30
C SER A 502 -6.29 -17.65 -7.89
N CYS A 503 -5.28 -17.57 -7.02
CA CYS A 503 -4.44 -18.70 -6.63
C CYS A 503 -3.72 -18.43 -5.30
N ALA A 504 -3.39 -19.49 -4.56
CA ALA A 504 -2.71 -19.36 -3.26
C ALA A 504 -1.23 -19.03 -3.41
N MET A 505 -0.47 -19.88 -4.13
CA MET A 505 0.98 -19.71 -4.20
C MET A 505 1.63 -20.24 -5.49
N ARG A 506 2.63 -19.53 -6.01
CA ARG A 506 3.48 -20.03 -7.10
C ARG A 506 4.94 -19.86 -6.72
N ILE A 507 5.62 -20.96 -6.46
CA ILE A 507 7.01 -20.98 -5.98
C ILE A 507 7.86 -21.66 -7.06
N TYR A 508 8.53 -20.86 -7.87
CA TYR A 508 9.59 -21.31 -8.77
C TYR A 508 10.91 -21.11 -8.02
N ALA A 509 11.46 -22.20 -7.47
CA ALA A 509 12.62 -22.12 -6.59
C ALA A 509 13.90 -21.85 -7.40
N LEU A 510 14.36 -20.60 -7.38
CA LEU A 510 15.64 -20.15 -7.96
C LEU A 510 16.84 -20.35 -7.01
N SER A 511 16.57 -20.78 -5.78
CA SER A 511 17.56 -21.06 -4.74
C SER A 511 17.17 -22.32 -4.00
N SER A 512 18.13 -22.95 -3.31
CA SER A 512 17.81 -24.06 -2.40
C SER A 512 16.88 -23.55 -1.28
N ILE A 513 15.99 -24.41 -0.79
CA ILE A 513 14.95 -24.04 0.18
C ILE A 513 14.98 -24.98 1.38
N GLN A 514 14.95 -24.41 2.58
CA GLN A 514 14.79 -25.15 3.84
C GLN A 514 13.79 -24.46 4.77
N SER A 515 12.98 -25.23 5.51
CA SER A 515 12.14 -24.73 6.61
C SER A 515 11.20 -23.57 6.27
N ILE A 516 10.44 -23.66 5.16
CA ILE A 516 9.44 -22.64 4.82
C ILE A 516 8.10 -23.03 5.44
N THR A 517 7.52 -22.14 6.23
CA THR A 517 6.24 -22.38 6.90
C THR A 517 5.20 -21.37 6.44
N ILE A 518 4.12 -21.84 5.83
CA ILE A 518 2.92 -21.06 5.54
C ILE A 518 1.82 -21.54 6.49
N LYS A 519 1.43 -20.70 7.45
CA LYS A 519 0.51 -21.07 8.53
C LYS A 519 -0.74 -20.20 8.56
N ASN A 520 -1.91 -20.80 8.72
CA ASN A 520 -3.19 -20.10 8.79
C ASN A 520 -3.43 -19.21 7.56
N LEU A 521 -3.11 -19.70 6.36
CA LEU A 521 -3.55 -19.07 5.11
C LEU A 521 -5.04 -19.37 4.92
N TRP A 522 -5.86 -18.33 4.93
CA TRP A 522 -7.29 -18.41 4.68
C TRP A 522 -7.64 -17.64 3.41
N ILE A 523 -8.32 -18.30 2.48
CA ILE A 523 -8.86 -17.70 1.25
C ILE A 523 -10.38 -17.86 1.31
N GLU A 524 -11.14 -16.78 1.18
CA GLU A 524 -12.60 -16.86 1.28
C GLU A 524 -13.19 -17.78 0.22
N GLN A 525 -12.82 -17.56 -1.05
CA GLN A 525 -13.23 -18.39 -2.17
C GLN A 525 -12.35 -18.14 -3.40
N TRP A 526 -12.35 -19.08 -4.33
CA TRP A 526 -11.75 -18.89 -5.64
C TRP A 526 -12.62 -18.01 -6.53
N ASN A 527 -12.00 -17.30 -7.46
CA ASN A 527 -12.69 -16.62 -8.55
C ASN A 527 -13.31 -17.63 -9.53
N GLN A 528 -13.96 -17.14 -10.59
CA GLN A 528 -14.65 -17.99 -11.57
C GLN A 528 -13.79 -18.36 -12.79
N LEU A 529 -12.48 -18.11 -12.74
CA LEU A 529 -11.57 -18.61 -13.76
C LEU A 529 -11.60 -20.14 -13.80
N ASP A 530 -11.10 -20.70 -14.89
CA ASP A 530 -10.91 -22.15 -14.98
C ASP A 530 -9.94 -22.62 -13.90
N LYS A 531 -10.21 -23.82 -13.34
CA LYS A 531 -9.38 -24.37 -12.25
C LYS A 531 -7.89 -24.43 -12.61
N SER A 532 -7.57 -24.66 -13.89
CA SER A 532 -6.20 -24.67 -14.40
C SER A 532 -5.49 -23.33 -14.25
N SER A 533 -6.21 -22.21 -14.31
CA SER A 533 -5.68 -20.87 -14.09
C SER A 533 -5.43 -20.58 -12.61
N GLN A 534 -6.10 -21.32 -11.73
CA GLN A 534 -6.09 -21.13 -10.27
C GLN A 534 -5.01 -21.95 -9.55
N ILE A 535 -4.26 -22.77 -10.29
CA ILE A 535 -3.32 -23.70 -9.67
C ILE A 535 -2.18 -22.96 -8.97
N SER A 536 -1.85 -23.51 -7.81
CA SER A 536 -0.63 -23.22 -7.09
C SER A 536 0.48 -24.14 -7.59
N ILE A 537 1.69 -23.61 -7.72
CA ILE A 537 2.84 -24.30 -8.32
C ILE A 537 3.98 -24.33 -7.32
N PHE A 538 4.70 -25.46 -7.27
CA PHE A 538 5.97 -25.56 -6.57
C PHE A 538 6.93 -26.40 -7.41
N LYS A 539 8.03 -25.77 -7.85
CA LYS A 539 9.04 -26.37 -8.73
C LYS A 539 10.44 -26.07 -8.24
N ALA A 540 11.36 -27.00 -8.47
CA ALA A 540 12.79 -26.83 -8.27
C ALA A 540 13.49 -26.60 -9.62
N TYR A 541 14.08 -25.42 -9.81
CA TYR A 541 14.78 -25.06 -11.03
C TYR A 541 16.26 -25.49 -10.98
N GLU A 542 16.94 -25.39 -12.10
CA GLU A 542 18.33 -25.80 -12.27
C GLU A 542 19.23 -24.60 -12.53
N ASP A 543 20.54 -24.76 -12.32
CA ASP A 543 21.54 -23.86 -12.90
C ASP A 543 21.79 -24.19 -14.39
N LYS A 544 22.66 -23.42 -15.03
CA LYS A 544 23.04 -23.63 -16.44
C LYS A 544 23.76 -24.96 -16.71
N ASN A 545 24.26 -25.64 -15.68
CA ASN A 545 24.94 -26.93 -15.77
C ASN A 545 23.98 -28.12 -15.54
N GLY A 546 22.70 -27.86 -15.26
CA GLY A 546 21.69 -28.87 -14.94
C GLY A 546 21.72 -29.32 -13.48
N ASN A 547 22.37 -28.58 -12.58
CA ASN A 547 22.30 -28.87 -11.14
C ASN A 547 21.02 -28.26 -10.58
N GLN A 548 20.12 -29.10 -10.08
CA GLN A 548 18.87 -28.66 -9.46
C GLN A 548 19.10 -28.06 -8.06
N VAL A 549 18.33 -27.03 -7.71
CA VAL A 549 18.28 -26.53 -6.33
C VAL A 549 17.75 -27.61 -5.38
N THR A 550 18.26 -27.63 -4.15
CA THR A 550 17.82 -28.62 -3.16
C THR A 550 16.64 -28.09 -2.37
N ILE A 551 15.59 -28.90 -2.22
CA ILE A 551 14.44 -28.60 -1.36
C ILE A 551 14.44 -29.57 -0.17
N GLY A 552 14.45 -29.04 1.05
CA GLY A 552 14.46 -29.85 2.27
C GLY A 552 13.27 -30.81 2.37
N ASN A 553 13.46 -31.91 3.09
CA ASN A 553 12.45 -32.95 3.26
C ASN A 553 11.45 -32.55 4.37
N GLN A 554 10.17 -32.42 4.02
CA GLN A 554 9.12 -32.08 4.97
C GLN A 554 8.51 -33.32 5.65
N SER A 555 8.45 -34.45 4.95
CA SER A 555 7.83 -35.68 5.48
C SER A 555 8.59 -36.22 6.70
N ASN A 556 9.92 -36.29 6.62
CA ASN A 556 10.81 -36.88 7.61
C ASN A 556 11.49 -35.84 8.50
N ASP A 557 12.08 -34.80 7.89
CA ASP A 557 12.97 -33.88 8.61
C ASP A 557 12.29 -32.58 9.05
N LYS A 558 11.06 -32.33 8.59
CA LYS A 558 10.30 -31.09 8.81
C LYS A 558 11.05 -29.83 8.34
N LYS A 559 11.79 -29.99 7.24
CA LYS A 559 12.68 -28.97 6.65
C LYS A 559 12.28 -28.54 5.24
N GLY A 560 11.10 -28.92 4.76
CA GLY A 560 10.60 -28.51 3.44
C GLY A 560 9.60 -27.35 3.53
N LEU A 561 8.55 -27.41 2.71
CA LEU A 561 7.42 -26.49 2.73
C LEU A 561 6.27 -27.03 3.60
N ALA A 562 5.99 -26.39 4.73
CA ALA A 562 4.88 -26.73 5.61
C ALA A 562 3.67 -25.81 5.35
N LEU A 563 2.55 -26.39 4.90
CA LEU A 563 1.25 -25.71 4.79
C LEU A 563 0.36 -26.09 5.98
N ILE A 564 0.33 -25.24 6.99
CA ILE A 564 -0.36 -25.52 8.26
C ILE A 564 -1.69 -24.75 8.28
N ASN A 565 -2.83 -25.45 8.43
CA ASN A 565 -4.15 -24.81 8.45
C ASN A 565 -4.46 -23.94 7.22
N TYR A 566 -3.96 -24.33 6.04
CA TYR A 566 -4.41 -23.75 4.79
C TYR A 566 -5.91 -24.06 4.59
N THR A 567 -6.72 -23.03 4.42
CA THR A 567 -8.18 -23.13 4.34
C THR A 567 -8.73 -22.34 3.17
N VAL A 568 -9.68 -22.93 2.42
CA VAL A 568 -10.48 -22.23 1.42
C VAL A 568 -11.95 -22.29 1.86
N GLY A 569 -12.56 -21.11 2.07
CA GLY A 569 -13.85 -20.97 2.72
C GLY A 569 -13.84 -21.59 4.12
N THR A 570 -14.59 -22.67 4.31
CA THR A 570 -14.63 -23.46 5.55
C THR A 570 -13.84 -24.77 5.45
N THR A 571 -13.22 -25.05 4.30
CA THR A 571 -12.58 -26.34 4.03
C THR A 571 -11.09 -26.26 4.32
N LYS A 572 -10.64 -27.00 5.35
CA LYS A 572 -9.21 -27.19 5.61
C LYS A 572 -8.60 -28.11 4.55
N ILE A 573 -7.50 -27.67 3.95
CA ILE A 573 -6.78 -28.38 2.90
C ILE A 573 -5.70 -29.24 3.53
N THR A 574 -5.74 -30.56 3.29
CA THR A 574 -4.72 -31.48 3.82
C THR A 574 -4.40 -32.59 2.81
N LYS A 575 -3.18 -33.15 2.91
CA LYS A 575 -2.81 -34.35 2.14
C LYS A 575 -3.72 -35.53 2.47
N VAL A 576 -3.99 -35.77 3.76
CA VAL A 576 -4.76 -36.92 4.26
C VAL A 576 -6.22 -36.89 3.80
N ALA A 577 -6.86 -35.72 3.79
CA ALA A 577 -8.24 -35.59 3.31
C ALA A 577 -8.37 -35.67 1.78
N ASN A 578 -7.25 -35.76 1.05
CA ASN A 578 -7.19 -35.85 -0.41
C ASN A 578 -7.97 -34.72 -1.13
N ASN A 579 -8.01 -33.52 -0.55
CA ASN A 579 -8.72 -32.36 -1.09
C ASN A 579 -7.77 -31.24 -1.57
N TRP A 580 -6.48 -31.55 -1.65
CA TRP A 580 -5.38 -30.62 -1.93
C TRP A 580 -5.09 -30.41 -3.42
N GLN A 581 -5.35 -31.42 -4.24
CA GLN A 581 -4.93 -31.50 -5.65
C GLN A 581 -5.45 -30.31 -6.49
N ASP A 582 -4.83 -30.10 -7.64
CA ASP A 582 -5.16 -29.08 -8.65
C ASP A 582 -6.65 -29.01 -9.03
N THR A 583 -7.28 -30.17 -9.21
CA THR A 583 -8.71 -30.30 -9.55
C THR A 583 -9.63 -30.22 -8.33
N SER A 584 -9.06 -30.34 -7.13
CA SER A 584 -9.71 -30.29 -5.82
C SER A 584 -9.63 -28.89 -5.19
N VAL A 585 -10.34 -28.67 -4.08
CA VAL A 585 -10.51 -27.34 -3.46
C VAL A 585 -9.17 -26.64 -3.18
N GLY A 586 -8.12 -27.38 -2.84
CA GLY A 586 -6.81 -26.82 -2.50
C GLY A 586 -6.01 -26.21 -3.66
N ARG A 587 -6.30 -26.62 -4.90
CA ARG A 587 -5.62 -26.14 -6.13
C ARG A 587 -4.10 -26.30 -6.12
N LEU A 588 -3.54 -27.30 -5.44
CA LEU A 588 -2.09 -27.51 -5.39
C LEU A 588 -1.66 -28.45 -6.53
N TYR A 589 -0.87 -27.93 -7.47
CA TYR A 589 -0.23 -28.65 -8.57
C TYR A 589 1.29 -28.59 -8.42
N PHE A 590 1.79 -29.21 -7.36
CA PHE A 590 3.21 -29.26 -7.04
C PHE A 590 3.88 -30.42 -7.78
N ASP A 591 5.13 -30.25 -8.22
CA ASP A 591 5.82 -31.28 -8.99
C ASP A 591 5.95 -32.59 -8.19
N ALA A 592 5.74 -33.73 -8.85
CA ALA A 592 5.66 -35.03 -8.19
C ALA A 592 6.98 -35.45 -7.50
N ASN A 593 8.12 -35.02 -8.03
CA ASN A 593 9.43 -35.27 -7.43
C ASN A 593 9.63 -34.53 -6.09
N LEU A 594 8.81 -33.52 -5.79
CA LEU A 594 8.83 -32.78 -4.53
C LEU A 594 7.85 -33.34 -3.49
N TRP A 595 7.24 -34.52 -3.72
CA TRP A 595 6.22 -35.07 -2.83
C TRP A 595 6.60 -35.07 -1.35
N ASP A 596 7.83 -35.47 -1.01
CA ASP A 596 8.31 -35.50 0.37
C ASP A 596 8.88 -34.17 0.86
N SER A 597 8.98 -33.17 -0.01
CA SER A 597 9.49 -31.82 0.30
C SER A 597 8.40 -30.84 0.71
N TRP A 598 7.14 -31.26 0.75
CA TRP A 598 6.05 -30.42 1.28
C TRP A 598 5.01 -31.25 2.04
N ASP A 599 4.22 -30.59 2.88
CA ASP A 599 3.08 -31.21 3.55
C ASP A 599 1.95 -30.18 3.77
N ALA A 600 0.71 -30.65 3.81
CA ALA A 600 -0.45 -29.84 4.14
C ALA A 600 -1.29 -30.53 5.22
N TYR A 601 -1.43 -29.90 6.39
CA TYR A 601 -2.01 -30.54 7.58
C TYR A 601 -2.75 -29.62 8.55
#